data_AF-A0A9J6CCY2-F1
#
_entry.id   AF-A0A9J6CCY2-F1
#
_cell.length_a   1.000
_cell.length_b   1.000
_cell.length_c   1.000
_cell.angle_alpha   90.00
_cell.angle_beta   90.00
_cell.angle_gamma   90.00
#
_symmetry.space_group_name_H-M   'P 1'
#
loop_
_entity.id
_entity.type
_entity.pdbx_description
1 polymer ?
#
loop_
_entity_poly.entity_id
_entity_poly.type
_entity_poly.pdbx_seq_one_letter_code
_entity_poly.pdbx_strand_id
1 'polypeptide(L)'
;MFQSLKQKIAKETGQDITKLNYTKATTSSISNSARNSLSSNHSHSLDSSKDELSVIEEKDSEIAILRQELAVAQTKIKVLEEEKKNLELSKDLIYDETEKIQNAQFHEIEKLKSLLVFREQESLDQLNKSRNDENQIEGLKSEIARIKNIEEVFENLQDEYENLRRSTQLEKNQLITKLSAQEEEIRHLKAKLEIAEQRAQITSSDTENDKIRLLLQERKMLESRLEEAHIHLYEIKSNWTSQNLTLENQLQRLSRQVAEETAEKRKIVETKEILLEKNKQLEFELLKATEELKARDNKIKLMNEEIDELNTSLRELQTENEEEIEFLRSKVAYQESELNQTKESVMKFSESSEEYEKQILALQRENNEMIEKLKNAENKIIELSERIEIVEKENSIISDLQAQVDKFEAEVADKNKAIKILNQRLFDVKKTLNEEIKNKSIGSTGSMTSKMPAILVPVNVDNNSNHQTMPFNLKKNSNSISEPIVFDCVKFSYLKHVIFKFLTTESKHLIKPVSTLLYLNDTEEKLLEEVLDYRKSWFGKPPSSMSMSAL
;
A
#
# COMPACT_ATOMS: atom_id res chain seq x y z
N MET A 1 -33.39 25.25 -12.08
CA MET A 1 -32.29 25.03 -11.10
C MET A 1 -31.00 25.80 -11.41
N PHE A 2 -30.55 25.92 -12.67
CA PHE A 2 -29.34 26.73 -13.00
C PHE A 2 -29.46 28.26 -12.79
N GLN A 3 -30.68 28.82 -12.84
CA GLN A 3 -30.91 30.25 -12.55
C GLN A 3 -30.80 30.60 -11.05
N SER A 4 -31.18 29.67 -10.15
CA SER A 4 -31.03 29.88 -8.70
C SER A 4 -29.57 29.83 -8.26
N LEU A 5 -28.72 29.04 -8.94
CA LEU A 5 -27.28 29.00 -8.64
C LEU A 5 -26.59 30.31 -9.04
N LYS A 6 -26.96 30.89 -10.20
CA LYS A 6 -26.43 32.19 -10.65
C LYS A 6 -26.79 33.35 -9.71
N GLN A 7 -28.00 33.35 -9.15
CA GLN A 7 -28.41 34.39 -8.19
C GLN A 7 -27.75 34.24 -6.81
N LYS A 8 -27.34 33.01 -6.43
CA LYS A 8 -26.68 32.76 -5.15
C LYS A 8 -25.21 33.19 -5.16
N ILE A 9 -24.48 32.91 -6.25
CA ILE A 9 -23.09 33.34 -6.45
C ILE A 9 -22.99 34.87 -6.50
N ALA A 10 -23.92 35.55 -7.19
CA ALA A 10 -23.95 37.01 -7.27
C ALA A 10 -24.22 37.71 -5.91
N LYS A 11 -24.86 37.02 -4.96
CA LYS A 11 -25.12 37.54 -3.60
C LYS A 11 -23.95 37.33 -2.64
N GLU A 12 -23.08 36.36 -2.90
CA GLU A 12 -21.96 35.99 -2.02
C GLU A 12 -20.62 36.60 -2.43
N THR A 13 -20.41 37.00 -3.69
CA THR A 13 -19.10 37.52 -4.16
C THR A 13 -19.00 39.02 -4.37
N GLY A 14 -20.10 39.78 -4.27
CA GLY A 14 -20.05 41.24 -4.19
C GLY A 14 -19.32 41.99 -5.32
N GLN A 15 -19.10 41.36 -6.49
CA GLN A 15 -18.46 41.99 -7.64
C GLN A 15 -19.25 41.77 -8.92
N ASP A 16 -19.75 42.90 -9.44
CA ASP A 16 -20.60 43.02 -10.62
C ASP A 16 -19.70 43.19 -11.86
N ILE A 17 -19.51 42.12 -12.64
CA ILE A 17 -18.68 42.18 -13.85
C ILE A 17 -19.58 42.49 -15.04
N THR A 18 -20.02 43.75 -15.13
CA THR A 18 -20.37 44.36 -16.43
C THR A 18 -19.88 45.80 -16.50
N LYS A 19 -19.14 46.09 -17.59
CA LYS A 19 -18.64 47.38 -18.10
C LYS A 19 -17.25 47.81 -17.63
N LEU A 20 -16.27 47.72 -18.54
CA LEU A 20 -15.59 48.91 -19.05
C LEU A 20 -14.88 48.65 -20.39
N ASN A 21 -14.86 49.71 -21.18
CA ASN A 21 -14.64 49.82 -22.61
C ASN A 21 -13.20 50.30 -22.92
N TYR A 22 -12.72 49.92 -24.12
CA TYR A 22 -11.77 50.62 -25.01
C TYR A 22 -10.36 50.99 -24.48
N THR A 23 -9.32 50.61 -25.25
CA THR A 23 -8.57 51.54 -26.14
C THR A 23 -7.50 50.81 -26.97
N LYS A 24 -7.36 51.25 -28.23
CA LYS A 24 -6.26 50.99 -29.18
C LYS A 24 -5.16 52.04 -28.98
N ALA A 25 -3.89 51.67 -29.17
CA ALA A 25 -2.83 52.45 -29.86
C ALA A 25 -1.51 51.64 -29.81
N THR A 26 -0.90 51.17 -30.90
CA THR A 26 0.03 51.83 -31.86
C THR A 26 1.39 52.31 -31.33
N THR A 27 2.44 51.72 -31.94
CA THR A 27 3.71 52.31 -32.47
C THR A 27 5.00 52.40 -31.65
N SER A 28 6.08 52.24 -32.44
CA SER A 28 7.51 52.59 -32.30
C SER A 28 8.42 51.50 -31.72
N SER A 29 9.38 50.90 -32.45
CA SER A 29 10.46 51.35 -33.37
C SER A 29 11.73 51.84 -32.65
N ILE A 30 12.88 51.55 -33.30
CA ILE A 30 14.27 52.04 -33.08
C ILE A 30 15.11 51.02 -32.27
N SER A 31 16.01 50.20 -32.83
CA SER A 31 17.16 50.39 -33.73
C SER A 31 18.45 50.93 -33.09
N ASN A 32 19.52 50.15 -33.33
CA ASN A 32 20.90 50.54 -33.68
C ASN A 32 22.06 50.49 -32.68
N SER A 33 23.16 49.99 -33.27
CA SER A 33 24.59 50.28 -33.09
C SER A 33 25.36 49.37 -32.11
N ALA A 34 26.59 48.92 -32.41
CA ALA A 34 27.61 49.51 -33.28
C ALA A 34 28.75 48.52 -33.65
N ARG A 35 29.30 48.70 -34.88
CA ARG A 35 30.74 48.89 -35.23
C ARG A 35 31.73 47.73 -34.97
N ASN A 36 32.74 47.41 -35.79
CA ASN A 36 33.60 48.11 -36.78
C ASN A 36 34.39 46.98 -37.52
N SER A 37 34.52 46.90 -38.84
CA SER A 37 35.34 47.65 -39.83
C SER A 37 36.78 47.14 -40.07
N LEU A 38 37.19 47.21 -41.35
CA LEU A 38 38.53 47.11 -42.01
C LEU A 38 38.90 45.71 -42.55
N SER A 39 38.96 45.45 -43.87
CA SER A 39 39.73 46.03 -45.00
C SER A 39 41.23 45.69 -44.97
N SER A 40 41.71 44.90 -45.93
CA SER A 40 42.83 45.27 -46.84
C SER A 40 43.21 44.10 -47.76
N ASN A 41 43.38 44.40 -49.05
CA ASN A 41 44.04 43.57 -50.05
C ASN A 41 45.56 43.51 -49.82
N HIS A 42 46.23 42.40 -50.11
CA HIS A 42 47.45 42.40 -50.95
C HIS A 42 47.90 41.02 -51.44
N SER A 43 48.52 41.05 -52.61
CA SER A 43 49.12 40.02 -53.44
C SER A 43 50.55 39.61 -53.03
N HIS A 44 51.05 38.54 -53.67
CA HIS A 44 52.43 37.99 -53.67
C HIS A 44 52.80 37.25 -52.37
N SER A 45 53.38 36.04 -52.38
CA SER A 45 54.53 35.57 -53.15
C SER A 45 54.53 34.04 -53.25
N LEU A 46 54.99 33.54 -54.39
CA LEU A 46 55.45 32.16 -54.60
C LEU A 46 56.63 31.85 -53.66
N ASP A 47 56.84 30.56 -53.40
CA ASP A 47 58.09 29.92 -52.90
C ASP A 47 58.13 29.51 -51.42
N SER A 48 57.16 28.70 -50.96
CA SER A 48 57.33 27.73 -49.85
C SER A 48 56.21 26.66 -49.80
N SER A 49 55.66 26.30 -50.96
CA SER A 49 54.33 25.71 -51.10
C SER A 49 54.21 24.22 -50.76
N LYS A 50 55.24 23.59 -50.18
CA LYS A 50 55.25 22.13 -49.96
C LYS A 50 55.08 21.72 -48.50
N ASP A 51 55.54 22.54 -47.54
CA ASP A 51 55.39 22.25 -46.10
C ASP A 51 54.20 22.98 -45.47
N GLU A 52 53.90 24.22 -45.88
CA GLU A 52 52.70 24.93 -45.39
C GLU A 52 51.40 24.29 -45.88
N LEU A 53 51.39 23.67 -47.06
CA LEU A 53 50.22 22.99 -47.61
C LEU A 53 49.88 21.72 -46.81
N SER A 54 50.89 20.98 -46.33
CA SER A 54 50.70 19.81 -45.47
C SER A 54 50.17 20.19 -44.09
N VAL A 55 50.65 21.29 -43.52
CA VAL A 55 50.14 21.80 -42.23
C VAL A 55 48.72 22.34 -42.39
N ILE A 56 48.40 22.97 -43.52
CA ILE A 56 47.04 23.43 -43.82
C ILE A 56 46.11 22.24 -44.04
N GLU A 57 46.51 21.19 -44.77
CA GLU A 57 45.71 19.97 -44.94
C GLU A 57 45.47 19.24 -43.61
N GLU A 58 46.48 19.16 -42.75
CA GLU A 58 46.34 18.59 -41.39
C GLU A 58 45.38 19.43 -40.54
N LYS A 59 45.51 20.76 -40.57
CA LYS A 59 44.60 21.68 -39.85
C LYS A 59 43.19 21.66 -40.42
N ASP A 60 43.01 21.51 -41.72
CA ASP A 60 41.71 21.36 -42.36
C ASP A 60 41.06 20.02 -42.01
N SER A 61 41.85 18.95 -41.88
CA SER A 61 41.37 17.66 -41.39
C SER A 61 40.95 17.71 -39.91
N GLU A 62 41.72 18.41 -39.08
CA GLU A 62 41.41 18.64 -37.66
C GLU A 62 40.14 19.49 -37.51
N ILE A 63 39.98 20.53 -38.33
CA ILE A 63 38.76 21.35 -38.40
C ILE A 63 37.56 20.51 -38.88
N ALA A 64 37.75 19.60 -39.83
CA ALA A 64 36.69 18.72 -40.31
C ALA A 64 36.22 17.76 -39.21
N ILE A 65 37.14 17.16 -38.45
CA ILE A 65 36.84 16.30 -37.31
C ILE A 65 36.11 17.10 -36.22
N LEU A 66 36.64 18.27 -35.84
CA LEU A 66 36.01 19.13 -34.84
C LEU A 66 34.61 19.62 -35.27
N ARG A 67 34.40 19.88 -36.57
CA ARG A 67 33.06 20.20 -37.12
C ARG A 67 32.12 19.01 -37.04
N GLN A 68 32.61 17.80 -37.29
CA GLN A 68 31.82 16.58 -37.17
C GLN A 68 31.46 16.28 -35.72
N GLU A 69 32.41 16.40 -34.79
CA GLU A 69 32.18 16.27 -33.36
C GLU A 69 31.20 17.33 -32.84
N LEU A 70 31.32 18.58 -33.31
CA LEU A 70 30.38 19.65 -32.98
C LEU A 70 28.98 19.36 -33.53
N ALA A 71 28.87 18.78 -34.74
CA ALA A 71 27.59 18.35 -35.29
C ALA A 71 26.96 17.21 -34.47
N VAL A 72 27.75 16.22 -34.04
CA VAL A 72 27.30 15.12 -33.15
C VAL A 72 26.91 15.64 -31.77
N ALA A 73 27.64 16.60 -31.21
CA ALA A 73 27.27 17.25 -29.96
C ALA A 73 25.95 18.02 -30.11
N GLN A 74 25.76 18.74 -31.22
CA GLN A 74 24.52 19.46 -31.51
C GLN A 74 23.31 18.52 -31.67
N THR A 75 23.47 17.35 -32.30
CA THR A 75 22.37 16.37 -32.38
C THR A 75 22.06 15.76 -31.02
N LYS A 76 23.09 15.46 -30.21
CA LYS A 76 22.91 14.95 -28.85
C LYS A 76 22.20 15.95 -27.92
N ILE A 77 22.54 17.23 -28.02
CA ILE A 77 21.86 18.31 -27.29
C ILE A 77 20.38 18.37 -27.67
N LYS A 78 20.05 18.29 -28.96
CA LYS A 78 18.65 18.30 -29.42
C LYS A 78 17.85 17.11 -28.88
N VAL A 79 18.43 15.90 -28.87
CA VAL A 79 17.78 14.71 -28.31
C VAL A 79 17.54 14.88 -26.81
N LEU A 80 18.52 15.39 -26.06
CA LEU A 80 18.38 15.64 -24.62
C LEU A 80 17.35 16.73 -24.32
N GLU A 81 17.25 17.77 -25.15
CA GLU A 81 16.21 18.81 -25.03
C GLU A 81 14.81 18.24 -25.25
N GLU A 82 14.66 17.33 -26.22
CA GLU A 82 13.39 16.64 -26.50
C GLU A 82 13.02 15.65 -25.38
N GLU A 83 13.98 14.88 -24.86
CA GLU A 83 13.80 14.02 -23.68
C GLU A 83 13.40 14.83 -22.44
N LYS A 84 14.07 15.97 -22.20
CA LYS A 84 13.72 16.86 -21.09
C LYS A 84 12.28 17.37 -21.23
N LYS A 85 11.87 17.77 -22.43
CA LYS A 85 10.50 18.24 -22.70
C LYS A 85 9.46 17.12 -22.49
N ASN A 86 9.79 15.89 -22.88
CA ASN A 86 8.93 14.72 -22.64
C ASN A 86 8.82 14.39 -21.14
N LEU A 87 9.91 14.53 -20.38
CA LEU A 87 9.90 14.36 -18.92
C LEU A 87 9.09 15.45 -18.22
N GLU A 88 9.19 16.71 -18.66
CA GLU A 88 8.35 17.80 -18.14
C GLU A 88 6.87 17.54 -18.41
N LEU A 89 6.51 17.13 -19.63
CA LEU A 89 5.13 16.76 -19.96
C LEU A 89 4.63 15.58 -19.12
N SER A 90 5.45 14.53 -18.96
CA SER A 90 5.10 13.37 -18.15
C SER A 90 4.92 13.74 -16.67
N LYS A 91 5.74 14.66 -16.17
CA LYS A 91 5.63 15.17 -14.80
C LYS A 91 4.30 15.89 -14.62
N ASP A 92 3.94 16.82 -15.51
CA ASP A 92 2.68 17.57 -15.43
C ASP A 92 1.47 16.63 -15.48
N LEU A 93 1.52 15.59 -16.32
CA LEU A 93 0.46 14.59 -16.43
C LEU A 93 0.29 13.79 -15.13
N ILE A 94 1.39 13.44 -14.47
CA ILE A 94 1.35 12.80 -13.14
C ILE A 94 0.75 13.74 -12.10
N TYR A 95 1.11 15.03 -12.10
CA TYR A 95 0.50 16.00 -11.17
C TYR A 95 -1.02 16.09 -11.36
N ASP A 96 -1.49 16.22 -12.60
CA ASP A 96 -2.92 16.26 -12.93
C ASP A 96 -3.65 14.97 -12.50
N GLU A 97 -3.03 13.80 -12.70
CA GLU A 97 -3.59 12.52 -12.25
C GLU A 97 -3.64 12.43 -10.72
N THR A 98 -2.59 12.86 -10.02
CA THR A 98 -2.58 12.87 -8.55
C THR A 98 -3.66 13.80 -7.98
N GLU A 99 -3.88 14.97 -8.58
CA GLU A 99 -4.94 15.90 -8.15
C GLU A 99 -6.33 15.30 -8.38
N LYS A 100 -6.56 14.64 -9.52
CA LYS A 100 -7.83 13.94 -9.80
C LYS A 100 -8.09 12.82 -8.79
N ILE A 101 -7.07 12.03 -8.45
CA ILE A 101 -7.17 10.96 -7.45
C ILE A 101 -7.50 11.55 -6.08
N GLN A 102 -6.78 12.60 -5.65
CA GLN A 102 -7.04 13.26 -4.37
C GLN A 102 -8.47 13.83 -4.30
N ASN A 103 -8.92 14.48 -5.37
CA ASN A 103 -10.29 14.99 -5.46
C ASN A 103 -11.32 13.85 -5.39
N ALA A 104 -11.13 12.75 -6.11
CA ALA A 104 -12.02 11.60 -6.05
C ALA A 104 -12.09 11.00 -4.63
N GLN A 105 -10.93 10.81 -3.99
CA GLN A 105 -10.83 10.33 -2.61
C GLN A 105 -11.53 11.26 -1.63
N PHE A 106 -11.35 12.58 -1.77
CA PHE A 106 -12.00 13.58 -0.92
C PHE A 106 -13.54 13.46 -0.99
N HIS A 107 -14.10 13.38 -2.20
CA HIS A 107 -15.55 13.24 -2.39
C HIS A 107 -16.08 11.91 -1.85
N GLU A 108 -15.32 10.82 -1.98
CA GLU A 108 -15.69 9.52 -1.43
C GLU A 108 -15.68 9.52 0.10
N ILE A 109 -14.65 10.10 0.72
CA ILE A 109 -14.57 10.28 2.18
C ILE A 109 -15.75 11.12 2.69
N GLU A 110 -16.12 12.19 2.00
CA GLU A 110 -17.25 13.04 2.40
C GLU A 110 -18.60 12.30 2.30
N LYS A 111 -18.75 11.46 1.28
CA LYS A 111 -19.92 10.58 1.13
C LYS A 111 -19.98 9.52 2.24
N LEU A 112 -18.85 8.87 2.56
CA LEU A 112 -18.76 7.89 3.65
C LEU A 112 -19.05 8.54 5.00
N LYS A 113 -18.54 9.75 5.26
CA LYS A 113 -18.83 10.51 6.47
C LYS A 113 -20.32 10.82 6.60
N SER A 114 -20.96 11.23 5.51
CA SER A 114 -22.40 11.51 5.49
C SER A 114 -23.24 10.25 5.77
N LEU A 115 -22.86 9.10 5.18
CA LEU A 115 -23.50 7.82 5.44
C LEU A 115 -23.30 7.34 6.87
N LEU A 116 -22.11 7.54 7.44
CA LEU A 116 -21.82 7.18 8.83
C LEU A 116 -22.69 7.99 9.80
N VAL A 117 -22.78 9.30 9.61
CA VAL A 117 -23.64 10.17 10.43
C VAL A 117 -25.11 9.77 10.32
N PHE A 118 -25.58 9.44 9.10
CA PHE A 118 -26.94 8.95 8.92
C PHE A 118 -27.19 7.63 9.67
N ARG A 119 -26.23 6.71 9.63
CA ARG A 119 -26.31 5.42 10.31
C ARG A 119 -26.28 5.57 11.83
N GLU A 120 -25.44 6.47 12.35
CA GLU A 120 -25.39 6.81 13.78
C GLU A 120 -26.73 7.42 14.24
N GLN A 121 -27.28 8.35 13.46
CA GLN A 121 -28.58 8.96 13.76
C GLN A 121 -29.71 7.91 13.77
N GLU A 122 -29.75 7.02 12.78
CA GLU A 122 -30.74 5.95 12.72
C GLU A 122 -30.64 5.00 13.92
N SER A 123 -29.41 4.63 14.33
CA SER A 123 -29.19 3.82 15.52
C SER A 123 -29.66 4.52 16.80
N LEU A 124 -29.47 5.84 16.88
CA LEU A 124 -29.85 6.65 18.04
C LEU A 124 -31.37 6.80 18.13
N ASP A 125 -32.03 6.98 16.98
CA ASP A 125 -33.50 7.02 16.87
C ASP A 125 -34.13 5.66 17.24
N GLN A 126 -33.53 4.54 16.80
CA GLN A 126 -33.97 3.20 17.19
C GLN A 126 -33.82 2.98 18.70
N LEU A 127 -32.71 3.40 19.30
CA LEU A 127 -32.47 3.29 20.74
C LEU A 127 -33.47 4.13 21.54
N ASN A 128 -33.75 5.36 21.10
CA ASN A 128 -34.77 6.22 21.73
C ASN A 128 -36.17 5.62 21.64
N LYS A 129 -36.53 5.02 20.49
CA LYS A 129 -37.80 4.32 20.33
C LYS A 129 -37.88 3.12 21.28
N SER A 130 -36.85 2.28 21.33
CA SER A 130 -36.80 1.12 22.24
C SER A 130 -36.96 1.56 23.70
N ARG A 131 -36.30 2.64 24.11
CA ARG A 131 -36.41 3.18 25.47
C ARG A 131 -37.81 3.70 25.80
N ASN A 132 -38.48 4.33 24.83
CA ASN A 132 -39.87 4.77 25.00
C ASN A 132 -40.81 3.57 25.13
N ASP A 133 -40.62 2.54 24.31
CA ASP A 133 -41.41 1.30 24.37
C ASP A 133 -41.18 0.58 25.72
N GLU A 134 -39.95 0.53 26.22
CA GLU A 134 -39.62 -0.01 27.56
C GLU A 134 -40.34 0.76 28.68
N ASN A 135 -40.32 2.09 28.65
CA ASN A 135 -41.03 2.91 29.62
C ASN A 135 -42.56 2.68 29.58
N GLN A 136 -43.14 2.50 28.40
CA GLN A 136 -44.56 2.16 28.26
C GLN A 136 -44.88 0.78 28.83
N ILE A 137 -44.02 -0.21 28.57
CA ILE A 137 -44.15 -1.56 29.14
C ILE A 137 -44.09 -1.51 30.67
N GLU A 138 -43.17 -0.75 31.24
CA GLU A 138 -43.06 -0.60 32.69
C GLU A 138 -44.31 0.09 33.29
N GLY A 139 -44.82 1.13 32.62
CA GLY A 139 -46.09 1.76 32.96
C GLY A 139 -47.26 0.77 32.97
N LEU A 140 -47.42 -0.02 31.90
CA LEU A 140 -48.47 -1.04 31.81
C LEU A 140 -48.31 -2.14 32.85
N LYS A 141 -47.07 -2.57 33.15
CA LYS A 141 -46.80 -3.55 34.22
C LYS A 141 -47.22 -3.03 35.59
N SER A 142 -46.94 -1.76 35.89
CA SER A 142 -47.35 -1.13 37.15
C SER A 142 -48.87 -1.04 37.26
N GLU A 143 -49.57 -0.74 36.16
CA GLU A 143 -51.02 -0.66 36.12
C GLU A 143 -51.68 -2.03 36.25
N ILE A 144 -51.13 -3.08 35.62
CA ILE A 144 -51.57 -4.46 35.82
C ILE A 144 -51.43 -4.87 37.29
N ALA A 145 -50.30 -4.53 37.93
CA ALA A 145 -50.11 -4.82 39.35
C ALA A 145 -51.14 -4.07 40.23
N ARG A 146 -51.43 -2.80 39.91
CA ARG A 146 -52.46 -2.01 40.59
C ARG A 146 -53.85 -2.65 40.44
N ILE A 147 -54.23 -3.06 39.24
CA ILE A 147 -55.52 -3.69 38.95
C ILE A 147 -55.65 -5.01 39.72
N LYS A 148 -54.62 -5.87 39.72
CA LYS A 148 -54.64 -7.13 40.46
C LYS A 148 -54.91 -6.95 41.95
N ASN A 149 -54.32 -5.94 42.57
CA ASN A 149 -54.59 -5.63 43.98
C ASN A 149 -56.03 -5.16 44.20
N ILE A 150 -56.60 -4.40 43.26
CA ILE A 150 -58.00 -3.96 43.32
C ILE A 150 -58.95 -5.15 43.12
N GLU A 151 -58.64 -6.06 42.20
CA GLU A 151 -59.41 -7.30 41.97
C GLU A 151 -59.48 -8.15 43.25
N GLU A 152 -58.36 -8.34 43.94
CA GLU A 152 -58.34 -9.08 45.22
C GLU A 152 -59.20 -8.40 46.31
N VAL A 153 -59.14 -7.07 46.43
CA VAL A 153 -59.99 -6.33 47.38
C VAL A 153 -61.47 -6.41 46.98
N PHE A 154 -61.77 -6.39 45.69
CA PHE A 154 -63.13 -6.50 45.19
C PHE A 154 -63.73 -7.88 45.47
N GLU A 155 -62.98 -8.96 45.24
CA GLU A 155 -63.41 -10.32 45.56
C GLU A 155 -63.72 -10.46 47.06
N ASN A 156 -62.84 -9.97 47.93
CA ASN A 156 -63.07 -9.97 49.38
C ASN A 156 -64.34 -9.18 49.78
N LEU A 157 -64.54 -7.98 49.23
CA LEU A 157 -65.74 -7.18 49.49
C LEU A 157 -67.02 -7.84 48.96
N GLN A 158 -66.94 -8.53 47.83
CA GLN A 158 -68.06 -9.27 47.27
C GLN A 158 -68.47 -10.43 48.18
N ASP A 159 -67.50 -11.18 48.69
CA ASP A 159 -67.75 -12.25 49.66
C ASP A 159 -68.37 -11.73 50.95
N GLU A 160 -67.85 -10.62 51.50
CA GLU A 160 -68.43 -9.96 52.68
C GLU A 160 -69.86 -9.49 52.44
N TYR A 161 -70.13 -8.87 51.28
CA TYR A 161 -71.46 -8.42 50.90
C TYR A 161 -72.45 -9.58 50.76
N GLU A 162 -72.05 -10.68 50.11
CA GLU A 162 -72.87 -11.87 50.00
C GLU A 162 -73.19 -12.48 51.37
N ASN A 163 -72.21 -12.55 52.25
CA ASN A 163 -72.39 -13.05 53.61
C ASN A 163 -73.36 -12.17 54.42
N LEU A 164 -73.19 -10.84 54.37
CA LEU A 164 -74.08 -9.91 55.06
C LEU A 164 -75.51 -9.97 54.50
N ARG A 165 -75.66 -10.08 53.18
CA ARG A 165 -76.96 -10.23 52.52
C ARG A 165 -77.67 -11.51 52.96
N ARG A 166 -76.95 -12.65 53.00
CA ARG A 166 -77.51 -13.94 53.45
C ARG A 166 -77.93 -13.87 54.93
N SER A 167 -77.07 -13.32 55.80
CA SER A 167 -77.37 -13.14 57.23
C SER A 167 -78.60 -12.24 57.46
N THR A 168 -78.62 -11.07 56.83
CA THR A 168 -79.75 -10.12 56.94
C THR A 168 -81.06 -10.74 56.45
N GLN A 169 -81.03 -11.49 55.35
CA GLN A 169 -82.22 -12.14 54.81
C GLN A 169 -82.75 -13.23 55.76
N LEU A 170 -81.86 -14.00 56.40
CA LEU A 170 -82.23 -15.00 57.39
C LEU A 170 -82.91 -14.36 58.61
N GLU A 171 -82.32 -13.30 59.16
CA GLU A 171 -82.90 -12.56 60.30
C GLU A 171 -84.26 -11.95 59.96
N LYS A 172 -84.38 -11.31 58.79
CA LYS A 172 -85.65 -10.76 58.31
C LYS A 172 -86.72 -11.85 58.21
N ASN A 173 -86.41 -13.00 57.63
CA ASN A 173 -87.34 -14.11 57.52
C ASN A 173 -87.79 -14.61 58.91
N GLN A 174 -86.85 -14.73 59.86
CA GLN A 174 -87.17 -15.14 61.23
C GLN A 174 -88.11 -14.14 61.95
N LEU A 175 -87.85 -12.83 61.81
CA LEU A 175 -88.68 -11.80 62.43
C LEU A 175 -90.09 -11.77 61.82
N ILE A 176 -90.22 -11.90 60.50
CA ILE A 176 -91.53 -11.95 59.83
C ILE A 176 -92.36 -13.13 60.33
N THR A 177 -91.75 -14.32 60.45
CA THR A 177 -92.46 -15.51 60.95
C THR A 177 -92.91 -15.32 62.40
N LYS A 178 -92.05 -14.75 63.26
CA LYS A 178 -92.40 -14.48 64.67
C LYS A 178 -93.53 -13.46 64.81
N LEU A 179 -93.47 -12.37 64.05
CA LEU A 179 -94.49 -11.32 64.08
C LEU A 179 -95.85 -11.85 63.64
N SER A 180 -95.90 -12.58 62.52
CA SER A 180 -97.13 -13.19 62.00
C SER A 180 -97.78 -14.15 63.01
N ALA A 181 -96.98 -14.97 63.70
CA ALA A 181 -97.48 -15.88 64.72
C ALA A 181 -98.12 -15.13 65.91
N GLN A 182 -97.49 -14.05 66.38
CA GLN A 182 -98.00 -13.24 67.48
C GLN A 182 -99.25 -12.44 67.09
N GLU A 183 -99.29 -11.88 65.89
CA GLU A 183 -100.45 -11.14 65.39
C GLU A 183 -101.70 -12.03 65.30
N GLU A 184 -101.53 -13.30 64.90
CA GLU A 184 -102.64 -14.26 64.85
C GLU A 184 -103.15 -14.63 66.25
N GLU A 185 -102.24 -14.88 67.19
CA GLU A 185 -102.60 -15.19 68.57
C GLU A 185 -103.39 -14.06 69.23
N ILE A 186 -102.92 -12.80 69.07
CA ILE A 186 -103.60 -11.62 69.61
C ILE A 186 -104.99 -11.45 69.01
N ARG A 187 -105.15 -11.63 67.70
CA ARG A 187 -106.47 -11.53 67.04
C ARG A 187 -107.45 -12.57 67.57
N HIS A 188 -107.01 -13.81 67.72
CA HIS A 188 -107.85 -14.90 68.19
C HIS A 188 -108.27 -14.72 69.67
N LEU A 189 -107.35 -14.28 70.54
CA LEU A 189 -107.67 -14.03 71.95
C LEU A 189 -108.66 -12.88 72.13
N LYS A 190 -108.48 -11.77 71.38
CA LYS A 190 -109.42 -10.64 71.41
C LYS A 190 -110.83 -11.05 71.00
N ALA A 191 -110.96 -11.82 69.91
CA ALA A 191 -112.26 -12.28 69.44
C ALA A 191 -112.99 -13.18 70.45
N LYS A 192 -112.25 -14.05 71.15
CA LYS A 192 -112.84 -14.93 72.19
C LYS A 192 -113.32 -14.16 73.41
N LEU A 193 -112.55 -13.19 73.85
CA LEU A 193 -112.86 -12.38 75.03
C LEU A 193 -114.16 -11.59 74.84
N GLU A 194 -114.32 -10.94 73.69
CA GLU A 194 -115.51 -10.15 73.35
C GLU A 194 -116.80 -11.00 73.33
N ILE A 195 -116.75 -12.20 72.74
CA ILE A 195 -117.90 -13.12 72.70
C ILE A 195 -118.25 -13.62 74.11
N ALA A 196 -117.25 -13.91 74.94
CA ALA A 196 -117.46 -14.40 76.30
C ALA A 196 -118.10 -13.33 77.20
N GLU A 197 -117.64 -12.07 77.10
CA GLU A 197 -118.18 -10.95 77.88
C GLU A 197 -119.66 -10.68 77.58
N GLN A 198 -120.05 -10.69 76.30
CA GLN A 198 -121.44 -10.44 75.90
C GLN A 198 -122.37 -11.58 76.30
N ARG A 199 -121.93 -12.84 76.16
CA ARG A 199 -122.71 -14.00 76.59
C ARG A 199 -122.93 -14.04 78.10
N ALA A 200 -121.93 -13.62 78.88
CA ALA A 200 -122.03 -13.51 80.33
C ALA A 200 -123.08 -12.45 80.74
N GLN A 201 -123.14 -11.30 80.05
CA GLN A 201 -124.14 -10.26 80.32
C GLN A 201 -125.57 -10.76 80.07
N ILE A 202 -125.81 -11.52 79.00
CA ILE A 202 -127.13 -12.08 78.66
C ILE A 202 -127.59 -13.10 79.71
N THR A 203 -126.68 -13.91 80.25
CA THR A 203 -127.02 -14.93 81.25
C THR A 203 -127.33 -14.35 82.63
N SER A 204 -126.83 -13.15 82.94
CA SER A 204 -127.01 -12.48 84.23
C SER A 204 -128.27 -11.61 84.38
N SER A 205 -129.11 -11.44 83.35
CA SER A 205 -130.28 -10.56 83.44
C SER A 205 -131.55 -11.27 83.95
N ASP A 206 -132.25 -10.68 84.93
CA ASP A 206 -133.38 -11.32 85.63
C ASP A 206 -134.76 -11.14 84.97
N THR A 207 -134.94 -10.20 84.02
CA THR A 207 -136.24 -9.98 83.35
C THR A 207 -136.24 -10.45 81.89
N GLU A 208 -137.37 -11.03 81.43
CA GLU A 208 -137.51 -11.47 80.03
C GLU A 208 -137.39 -10.31 79.04
N ASN A 209 -137.90 -9.12 79.41
CA ASN A 209 -137.77 -7.92 78.57
C ASN A 209 -136.31 -7.47 78.44
N ASP A 210 -135.50 -7.57 79.50
CA ASP A 210 -134.07 -7.27 79.44
C ASP A 210 -133.32 -8.32 78.61
N LYS A 211 -133.67 -9.61 78.73
CA LYS A 211 -133.13 -10.67 77.85
C LYS A 211 -133.42 -10.40 76.38
N ILE A 212 -134.66 -10.05 76.02
CA ILE A 212 -135.03 -9.72 74.65
C ILE A 212 -134.26 -8.49 74.16
N ARG A 213 -134.10 -7.45 75.00
CA ARG A 213 -133.32 -6.26 74.66
C ARG A 213 -131.84 -6.59 74.44
N LEU A 214 -131.24 -7.41 75.30
CA LEU A 214 -129.84 -7.83 75.16
C LEU A 214 -129.63 -8.74 73.95
N LEU A 215 -130.57 -9.64 73.63
CA LEU A 215 -130.54 -10.45 72.40
C LEU A 215 -130.68 -9.59 71.13
N LEU A 216 -131.51 -8.55 71.15
CA LEU A 216 -131.58 -7.58 70.05
C LEU A 216 -130.29 -6.78 69.91
N GLN A 217 -129.64 -6.44 71.03
CA GLN A 217 -128.33 -5.78 71.03
C GLN A 217 -127.23 -6.72 70.49
N GLU A 218 -127.22 -8.00 70.89
CA GLU A 218 -126.32 -9.02 70.36
C GLU A 218 -126.55 -9.21 68.85
N ARG A 219 -127.82 -9.33 68.41
CA ARG A 219 -128.15 -9.42 66.98
C ARG A 219 -127.62 -8.21 66.20
N LYS A 220 -127.85 -6.98 66.70
CA LYS A 220 -127.35 -5.76 66.05
C LYS A 220 -125.82 -5.72 66.00
N MET A 221 -125.15 -6.21 67.05
CA MET A 221 -123.69 -6.32 67.08
C MET A 221 -123.20 -7.38 66.09
N LEU A 222 -123.85 -8.54 65.99
CA LEU A 222 -123.53 -9.56 64.99
C LEU A 222 -123.76 -9.05 63.56
N GLU A 223 -124.83 -8.29 63.31
CA GLU A 223 -125.09 -7.63 62.03
C GLU A 223 -123.99 -6.59 61.71
N SER A 224 -123.56 -5.77 62.68
CA SER A 224 -122.41 -4.86 62.53
C SER A 224 -121.12 -5.63 62.20
N ARG A 225 -120.87 -6.74 62.89
CA ARG A 225 -119.68 -7.57 62.67
C ARG A 225 -119.70 -8.27 61.30
N LEU A 226 -120.88 -8.62 60.80
CA LEU A 226 -121.04 -9.14 59.45
C LEU A 226 -120.73 -8.06 58.41
N GLU A 227 -121.20 -6.83 58.61
CA GLU A 227 -120.89 -5.69 57.74
C GLU A 227 -119.39 -5.36 57.77
N GLU A 228 -118.77 -5.32 58.96
CA GLU A 228 -117.32 -5.17 59.11
C GLU A 228 -116.56 -6.28 58.39
N ALA A 229 -117.01 -7.54 58.48
CA ALA A 229 -116.43 -8.65 57.73
C ALA A 229 -116.56 -8.45 56.21
N HIS A 230 -117.67 -7.90 55.71
CA HIS A 230 -117.82 -7.56 54.30
C HIS A 230 -116.86 -6.43 53.86
N ILE A 231 -116.70 -5.39 54.67
CA ILE A 231 -115.72 -4.31 54.42
C ILE A 231 -114.30 -4.89 54.39
N HIS A 232 -113.93 -5.71 55.36
CA HIS A 232 -112.63 -6.38 55.39
C HIS A 232 -112.41 -7.28 54.18
N LEU A 233 -113.42 -8.05 53.76
CA LEU A 233 -113.34 -8.85 52.54
C LEU A 233 -113.15 -7.98 51.29
N TYR A 234 -113.80 -6.82 51.24
CA TYR A 234 -113.62 -5.86 50.15
C TYR A 234 -112.22 -5.26 50.15
N GLU A 235 -111.69 -4.84 51.30
CA GLU A 235 -110.32 -4.35 51.45
C GLU A 235 -109.29 -5.41 51.03
N ILE A 236 -109.46 -6.65 51.50
CA ILE A 236 -108.62 -7.79 51.09
C ILE A 236 -108.70 -7.97 49.58
N LYS A 237 -109.90 -7.95 48.99
CA LYS A 237 -110.07 -8.09 47.53
C LYS A 237 -109.39 -6.96 46.77
N SER A 238 -109.55 -5.70 47.21
CA SER A 238 -108.90 -4.53 46.62
C SER A 238 -107.38 -4.65 46.69
N ASN A 239 -106.84 -4.98 47.87
CA ASN A 239 -105.41 -5.18 48.06
C ASN A 239 -104.88 -6.33 47.19
N TRP A 240 -105.60 -7.44 47.10
CA TRP A 240 -105.25 -8.55 46.19
C TRP A 240 -105.24 -8.12 44.72
N THR A 241 -106.23 -7.34 44.27
CA THR A 241 -106.23 -6.84 42.88
C THR A 241 -105.06 -5.89 42.60
N SER A 242 -104.71 -5.02 43.56
CA SER A 242 -103.55 -4.12 43.45
C SER A 242 -102.22 -4.89 43.44
N GLN A 243 -102.08 -5.90 44.30
CA GLN A 243 -100.93 -6.80 44.32
C GLN A 243 -100.81 -7.58 43.02
N ASN A 244 -101.92 -8.13 42.51
CA ASN A 244 -101.93 -8.83 41.23
C ASN A 244 -101.48 -7.93 40.07
N LEU A 245 -101.98 -6.70 40.01
CA LEU A 245 -101.54 -5.72 39.01
C LEU A 245 -100.04 -5.39 39.13
N THR A 246 -99.52 -5.30 40.36
CA THR A 246 -98.09 -5.08 40.60
C THR A 246 -97.26 -6.26 40.12
N LEU A 247 -97.69 -7.48 40.40
CA LEU A 247 -97.04 -8.71 39.92
C LEU A 247 -97.10 -8.83 38.39
N GLU A 248 -98.23 -8.49 37.77
CA GLU A 248 -98.37 -8.45 36.31
C GLU A 248 -97.40 -7.44 35.67
N ASN A 249 -97.28 -6.24 36.25
CA ASN A 249 -96.31 -5.24 35.80
C ASN A 249 -94.86 -5.71 35.98
N GLN A 250 -94.54 -6.39 37.08
CA GLN A 250 -93.23 -7.00 37.30
C GLN A 250 -92.95 -8.11 36.29
N LEU A 251 -93.93 -8.98 36.03
CA LEU A 251 -93.84 -10.04 35.02
C LEU A 251 -93.58 -9.45 33.62
N GLN A 252 -94.27 -8.36 33.26
CA GLN A 252 -94.03 -7.67 31.99
C GLN A 252 -92.63 -7.08 31.91
N ARG A 253 -92.13 -6.45 32.98
CA ARG A 253 -90.75 -5.92 33.03
C ARG A 253 -89.72 -7.03 32.90
N LEU A 254 -89.87 -8.13 33.65
CA LEU A 254 -88.98 -9.28 33.57
C LEU A 254 -89.02 -9.93 32.18
N SER A 255 -90.21 -10.09 31.59
CA SER A 255 -90.36 -10.59 30.22
C SER A 255 -89.64 -9.71 29.20
N ARG A 256 -89.75 -8.38 29.33
CA ARG A 256 -89.02 -7.44 28.49
C ARG A 256 -87.51 -7.53 28.70
N GLN A 257 -87.05 -7.60 29.94
CA GLN A 257 -85.63 -7.74 30.27
C GLN A 257 -85.04 -9.03 29.69
N VAL A 258 -85.74 -10.16 29.83
CA VAL A 258 -85.33 -11.44 29.23
C VAL A 258 -85.24 -11.33 27.71
N ALA A 259 -86.16 -10.61 27.05
CA ALA A 259 -86.08 -10.38 25.61
C ALA A 259 -84.88 -9.51 25.20
N GLU A 260 -84.59 -8.44 25.96
CA GLU A 260 -83.45 -7.55 25.74
C GLU A 260 -82.11 -8.29 25.96
N GLU A 261 -81.96 -9.02 27.06
CA GLU A 261 -80.78 -9.84 27.36
C GLU A 261 -80.58 -10.95 26.31
N THR A 262 -81.66 -11.57 25.83
CA THR A 262 -81.57 -12.58 24.76
C THR A 262 -81.11 -11.95 23.44
N ALA A 263 -81.57 -10.75 23.11
CA ALA A 263 -81.15 -10.03 21.91
C ALA A 263 -79.68 -9.58 22.01
N GLU A 264 -79.25 -9.08 23.16
CA GLU A 264 -77.86 -8.71 23.42
C GLU A 264 -76.94 -9.93 23.35
N LYS A 265 -77.33 -11.05 23.96
CA LYS A 265 -76.59 -12.31 23.88
C LYS A 265 -76.41 -12.77 22.43
N ARG A 266 -77.43 -12.62 21.57
CA ARG A 266 -77.30 -12.94 20.13
C ARG A 266 -76.29 -12.04 19.42
N LYS A 267 -76.30 -10.74 19.68
CA LYS A 267 -75.30 -9.80 19.12
C LYS A 267 -73.88 -10.15 19.57
N ILE A 268 -73.69 -10.49 20.85
CA ILE A 268 -72.39 -10.92 21.38
C ILE A 268 -71.92 -12.21 20.68
N VAL A 269 -72.80 -13.18 20.47
CA VAL A 269 -72.47 -14.41 19.73
C VAL A 269 -72.09 -14.11 18.28
N GLU A 270 -72.84 -13.28 17.58
CA GLU A 270 -72.54 -12.89 16.20
C GLU A 270 -71.19 -12.17 16.07
N THR A 271 -70.91 -11.21 16.95
CA THR A 271 -69.61 -10.51 16.97
C THR A 271 -68.46 -11.47 17.30
N LYS A 272 -68.68 -12.43 18.20
CA LYS A 272 -67.70 -13.48 18.52
C LYS A 272 -67.43 -14.37 17.30
N GLU A 273 -68.45 -14.77 16.55
CA GLU A 273 -68.29 -15.58 15.33
C GLU A 273 -67.50 -14.82 14.25
N ILE A 274 -67.78 -13.53 14.04
CA ILE A 274 -67.03 -12.67 13.11
C ILE A 274 -65.55 -12.56 13.53
N LEU A 275 -65.29 -12.37 14.83
CA LEU A 275 -63.92 -12.29 15.34
C LEU A 275 -63.18 -13.63 15.23
N LEU A 276 -63.85 -14.75 15.48
CA LEU A 276 -63.28 -16.09 15.28
C LEU A 276 -62.89 -16.33 13.83
N GLU A 277 -63.72 -15.92 12.87
CA GLU A 277 -63.41 -16.09 11.45
C GLU A 277 -62.25 -15.19 11.01
N LYS A 278 -62.20 -13.94 11.48
CA LYS A 278 -61.03 -13.07 11.27
C LYS A 278 -59.75 -13.65 11.87
N ASN A 279 -59.84 -14.27 13.05
CA ASN A 279 -58.68 -14.88 13.69
C ASN A 279 -58.15 -16.06 12.85
N LYS A 280 -59.03 -16.94 12.34
CA LYS A 280 -58.63 -18.01 11.43
C LYS A 280 -57.98 -17.49 10.15
N GLN A 281 -58.51 -16.42 9.57
CA GLN A 281 -57.93 -15.79 8.38
C GLN A 281 -56.52 -15.25 8.66
N LEU A 282 -56.33 -14.56 9.79
CA LEU A 282 -55.03 -14.06 10.21
C LEU A 282 -54.04 -15.20 10.53
N GLU A 283 -54.50 -16.29 11.15
CA GLU A 283 -53.69 -17.50 11.39
C GLU A 283 -53.22 -18.12 10.07
N PHE A 284 -54.08 -18.18 9.06
CA PHE A 284 -53.72 -18.67 7.72
C PHE A 284 -52.71 -17.76 7.01
N GLU A 285 -52.91 -16.43 7.06
CA GLU A 285 -51.97 -15.46 6.49
C GLU A 285 -50.62 -15.49 7.19
N LEU A 286 -50.60 -15.64 8.51
CA LEU A 286 -49.39 -15.82 9.30
C LEU A 286 -48.66 -17.10 8.87
N LEU A 287 -49.37 -18.23 8.75
CA LEU A 287 -48.77 -19.49 8.32
C LEU A 287 -48.13 -19.34 6.93
N LYS A 288 -48.86 -18.77 5.97
CA LYS A 288 -48.33 -18.51 4.62
C LYS A 288 -47.08 -17.62 4.64
N ALA A 289 -47.10 -16.52 5.41
CA ALA A 289 -45.95 -15.64 5.55
C ALA A 289 -44.73 -16.36 6.17
N THR A 290 -44.96 -17.24 7.16
CA THR A 290 -43.87 -18.03 7.76
C THR A 290 -43.28 -19.05 6.79
N GLU A 291 -44.07 -19.64 5.90
CA GLU A 291 -43.59 -20.54 4.85
C GLU A 291 -42.78 -19.77 3.79
N GLU A 292 -43.24 -18.59 3.38
CA GLU A 292 -42.50 -17.71 2.46
C GLU A 292 -41.16 -17.25 3.06
N LEU A 293 -41.13 -16.92 4.35
CA LEU A 293 -39.89 -16.59 5.07
C LEU A 293 -38.93 -17.77 5.10
N LYS A 294 -39.40 -18.97 5.47
CA LYS A 294 -38.57 -20.19 5.45
C LYS A 294 -38.00 -20.47 4.05
N ALA A 295 -38.77 -20.27 2.99
CA ALA A 295 -38.30 -20.44 1.62
C ALA A 295 -37.20 -19.42 1.26
N ARG A 296 -37.36 -18.15 1.68
CA ARG A 296 -36.33 -17.11 1.50
C ARG A 296 -35.07 -17.40 2.30
N ASP A 297 -35.20 -17.85 3.55
CA ASP A 297 -34.07 -18.22 4.39
C ASP A 297 -33.27 -19.38 3.78
N ASN A 298 -33.94 -20.40 3.24
CA ASN A 298 -33.29 -21.49 2.53
C ASN A 298 -32.56 -20.99 1.27
N LYS A 299 -33.14 -20.05 0.53
CA LYS A 299 -32.47 -19.44 -0.63
C LYS A 299 -31.23 -18.64 -0.21
N ILE A 300 -31.31 -17.89 0.88
CA ILE A 300 -30.17 -17.14 1.42
C ILE A 300 -29.04 -18.10 1.83
N LYS A 301 -29.37 -19.23 2.47
CA LYS A 301 -28.37 -20.26 2.82
C LYS A 301 -27.65 -20.79 1.59
N LEU A 302 -28.39 -21.19 0.54
CA LEU A 302 -27.78 -21.68 -0.70
C LEU A 302 -26.90 -20.63 -1.38
N MET A 303 -27.34 -19.35 -1.41
CA MET A 303 -26.52 -18.27 -1.97
C MET A 303 -25.26 -18.01 -1.14
N ASN A 304 -25.32 -18.14 0.18
CA ASN A 304 -24.14 -18.01 1.04
C ASN A 304 -23.16 -19.18 0.82
N GLU A 305 -23.67 -20.41 0.69
CA GLU A 305 -22.86 -21.58 0.34
C GLU A 305 -22.15 -21.36 -1.01
N GLU A 306 -22.85 -20.85 -2.03
CA GLU A 306 -22.26 -20.52 -3.33
C GLU A 306 -21.20 -19.41 -3.23
N ILE A 307 -21.43 -18.37 -2.41
CA ILE A 307 -20.43 -17.32 -2.14
C ILE A 307 -19.19 -17.91 -1.47
N ASP A 308 -19.36 -18.81 -0.50
CA ASP A 308 -18.25 -19.46 0.20
C ASP A 308 -17.46 -20.36 -0.76
N GLU A 309 -18.12 -21.15 -1.61
CA GLU A 309 -17.49 -21.96 -2.65
C GLU A 309 -16.68 -21.08 -3.63
N LEU A 310 -17.27 -20.00 -4.15
CA LEU A 310 -16.58 -19.06 -5.03
C LEU A 310 -15.38 -18.39 -4.35
N ASN A 311 -15.51 -18.01 -3.08
CA ASN A 311 -14.40 -17.45 -2.30
C ASN A 311 -13.27 -18.47 -2.09
N THR A 312 -13.60 -19.74 -1.87
CA THR A 312 -12.57 -20.80 -1.77
C THR A 312 -11.84 -20.99 -3.09
N SER A 313 -12.57 -21.09 -4.21
CA SER A 313 -11.94 -21.21 -5.54
C SER A 313 -11.10 -19.99 -5.91
N LEU A 314 -11.55 -18.77 -5.55
CA LEU A 314 -10.77 -17.55 -5.77
C LEU A 314 -9.47 -17.57 -4.96
N ARG A 315 -9.50 -18.00 -3.69
CA ARG A 315 -8.29 -18.15 -2.87
C ARG A 315 -7.33 -19.19 -3.45
N GLU A 316 -7.85 -20.33 -3.92
CA GLU A 316 -7.04 -21.37 -4.56
C GLU A 316 -6.32 -20.83 -5.81
N LEU A 317 -7.03 -20.11 -6.68
CA LEU A 317 -6.43 -19.46 -7.85
C LEU A 317 -5.42 -18.37 -7.48
N GLN A 318 -5.66 -17.62 -6.40
CA GLN A 318 -4.69 -16.66 -5.89
C GLN A 318 -3.41 -17.35 -5.42
N THR A 319 -3.54 -18.45 -4.67
CA THR A 319 -2.37 -19.22 -4.22
C THR A 319 -1.61 -19.85 -5.38
N GLU A 320 -2.30 -20.41 -6.38
CA GLU A 320 -1.66 -20.97 -7.58
C GLU A 320 -0.90 -19.89 -8.36
N ASN A 321 -1.47 -18.69 -8.49
CA ASN A 321 -0.81 -17.57 -9.15
C ASN A 321 0.40 -17.04 -8.35
N GLU A 322 0.30 -17.00 -7.02
CA GLU A 322 1.44 -16.66 -6.15
C GLU A 322 2.58 -17.67 -6.29
N GLU A 323 2.27 -18.97 -6.34
CA GLU A 323 3.24 -20.04 -6.57
C GLU A 323 3.91 -19.91 -7.96
N GLU A 324 3.15 -19.65 -9.02
CA GLU A 324 3.70 -19.43 -10.37
C GLU A 324 4.58 -18.18 -10.44
N ILE A 325 4.18 -17.08 -9.77
CA ILE A 325 5.00 -15.86 -9.67
C ILE A 325 6.33 -16.17 -8.97
N GLU A 326 6.30 -16.92 -7.86
CA GLU A 326 7.51 -17.28 -7.12
C GLU A 326 8.43 -18.21 -7.95
N PHE A 327 7.84 -19.15 -8.69
CA PHE A 327 8.56 -20.00 -9.63
C PHE A 327 9.25 -19.18 -10.73
N LEU A 328 8.53 -18.26 -11.38
CA LEU A 328 9.07 -17.40 -12.42
C LEU A 328 10.16 -16.47 -11.88
N ARG A 329 9.98 -15.90 -10.67
CA ARG A 329 11.01 -15.11 -9.99
C ARG A 329 12.29 -15.92 -9.74
N SER A 330 12.14 -17.15 -9.26
CA SER A 330 13.27 -18.06 -9.05
C SER A 330 14.01 -18.39 -10.34
N LYS A 331 13.26 -18.61 -11.44
CA LYS A 331 13.82 -18.86 -12.77
C LYS A 331 14.58 -17.65 -13.31
N VAL A 332 14.03 -16.44 -13.17
CA VAL A 332 14.72 -15.19 -13.56
C VAL A 332 16.01 -15.01 -12.76
N ALA A 333 15.96 -15.20 -11.43
CA ALA A 333 17.15 -15.09 -10.58
C ALA A 333 18.25 -16.10 -10.99
N TYR A 334 17.87 -17.33 -11.35
CA TYR A 334 18.80 -18.33 -11.88
C TYR A 334 19.44 -17.87 -13.19
N GLN A 335 18.64 -17.39 -14.15
CA GLN A 335 19.13 -16.90 -15.43
C GLN A 335 20.03 -15.66 -15.29
N GLU A 336 19.71 -14.74 -14.37
CA GLU A 336 20.56 -13.59 -14.05
C GLU A 336 21.91 -14.03 -13.49
N SER A 337 21.94 -15.09 -12.66
CA SER A 337 23.20 -15.66 -12.17
C SER A 337 24.04 -16.26 -13.29
N GLU A 338 23.45 -17.04 -14.20
CA GLU A 338 24.16 -17.59 -15.37
C GLU A 338 24.66 -16.47 -16.30
N LEU A 339 23.85 -15.44 -16.54
CA LEU A 339 24.23 -14.27 -17.33
C LEU A 339 25.43 -13.53 -16.70
N ASN A 340 25.41 -13.34 -15.39
CA ASN A 340 26.53 -12.72 -14.67
C ASN A 340 27.80 -13.56 -14.77
N GLN A 341 27.70 -14.88 -14.63
CA GLN A 341 28.85 -15.79 -14.77
C GLN A 341 29.43 -15.78 -16.19
N THR A 342 28.57 -15.78 -17.22
CA THR A 342 29.03 -15.66 -18.62
C THR A 342 29.64 -14.29 -18.88
N LYS A 343 29.04 -13.21 -18.37
CA LYS A 343 29.58 -11.85 -18.48
C LYS A 343 30.97 -11.74 -17.83
N GLU A 344 31.15 -12.33 -16.65
CA GLU A 344 32.45 -12.36 -15.96
C GLU A 344 33.49 -13.17 -16.76
N SER A 345 33.07 -14.28 -17.37
CA SER A 345 33.93 -15.10 -18.24
C SER A 345 34.35 -14.32 -19.49
N VAL A 346 33.41 -13.63 -20.15
CA VAL A 346 33.68 -12.77 -21.31
C VAL A 346 34.65 -11.64 -20.95
N MET A 347 34.47 -11.01 -19.78
CA MET A 347 35.37 -9.96 -19.30
C MET A 347 36.80 -10.48 -19.10
N LYS A 348 36.98 -11.65 -18.47
CA LYS A 348 38.29 -12.31 -18.34
C LYS A 348 38.92 -12.64 -19.70
N PHE A 349 38.12 -13.11 -20.65
CA PHE A 349 38.61 -13.35 -22.02
C PHE A 349 39.00 -12.05 -22.73
N SER A 350 38.23 -10.98 -22.56
CA SER A 350 38.54 -9.65 -23.09
C SER A 350 39.87 -9.13 -22.53
N GLU A 351 40.06 -9.20 -21.21
CA GLU A 351 41.31 -8.78 -20.55
C GLU A 351 42.52 -9.55 -21.09
N SER A 352 42.41 -10.89 -21.18
CA SER A 352 43.49 -11.70 -21.76
C SER A 352 43.73 -11.41 -23.25
N SER A 353 42.68 -11.14 -24.03
CA SER A 353 42.80 -10.73 -25.43
C SER A 353 43.55 -9.40 -25.57
N GLU A 354 43.24 -8.41 -24.73
CA GLU A 354 43.97 -7.13 -24.69
C GLU A 354 45.45 -7.33 -24.31
N GLU A 355 45.73 -8.24 -23.37
CA GLU A 355 47.10 -8.59 -22.97
C GLU A 355 47.89 -9.19 -24.16
N TYR A 356 47.28 -10.14 -24.89
CA TYR A 356 47.89 -10.73 -26.08
C TYR A 356 48.09 -9.69 -27.19
N GLU A 357 47.13 -8.78 -27.38
CA GLU A 357 47.25 -7.70 -28.38
C GLU A 357 48.39 -6.74 -28.05
N LYS A 358 48.57 -6.38 -26.76
CA LYS A 358 49.75 -5.63 -26.30
C LYS A 358 51.05 -6.39 -26.55
N GLN A 359 51.07 -7.70 -26.32
CA GLN A 359 52.25 -8.54 -26.55
C GLN A 359 52.61 -8.62 -28.04
N ILE A 360 51.61 -8.76 -28.92
CA ILE A 360 51.80 -8.73 -30.39
C ILE A 360 52.38 -7.38 -30.82
N LEU A 361 51.85 -6.26 -30.31
CA LEU A 361 52.37 -4.92 -30.62
C LEU A 361 53.83 -4.73 -30.15
N ALA A 362 54.19 -5.27 -28.99
CA ALA A 362 55.56 -5.22 -28.48
C ALA A 362 56.51 -6.02 -29.38
N LEU A 363 56.13 -7.25 -29.76
CA LEU A 363 56.91 -8.07 -30.68
C LEU A 363 57.02 -7.43 -32.07
N GLN A 364 55.97 -6.78 -32.57
CA GLN A 364 56.02 -6.02 -33.83
C GLN A 364 57.01 -4.86 -33.76
N ARG A 365 57.05 -4.11 -32.64
CA ARG A 365 58.07 -3.05 -32.42
C ARG A 365 59.48 -3.62 -32.45
N GLU A 366 59.72 -4.70 -31.69
CA GLU A 366 61.03 -5.35 -31.65
C GLU A 366 61.46 -5.85 -33.04
N ASN A 367 60.53 -6.46 -33.78
CA ASN A 367 60.80 -6.92 -35.14
C ASN A 367 61.11 -5.75 -36.08
N ASN A 368 60.40 -4.62 -35.97
CA ASN A 368 60.70 -3.41 -36.75
C ASN A 368 62.08 -2.83 -36.40
N GLU A 369 62.46 -2.79 -35.11
CA GLU A 369 63.81 -2.38 -34.69
C GLU A 369 64.89 -3.31 -35.26
N MET A 370 64.62 -4.63 -35.28
CA MET A 370 65.53 -5.61 -35.86
C MET A 370 65.65 -5.45 -37.37
N ILE A 371 64.56 -5.18 -38.08
CA ILE A 371 64.56 -4.85 -39.52
C ILE A 371 65.40 -3.60 -39.78
N GLU A 372 65.26 -2.56 -38.95
CA GLU A 372 66.05 -1.33 -39.08
C GLU A 372 67.54 -1.56 -38.85
N LYS A 373 67.90 -2.35 -37.83
CA LYS A 373 69.29 -2.78 -37.58
C LYS A 373 69.85 -3.59 -38.76
N LEU A 374 69.05 -4.49 -39.32
CA LEU A 374 69.42 -5.27 -40.51
C LEU A 374 69.71 -4.35 -41.69
N LYS A 375 68.82 -3.39 -41.97
CA LYS A 375 68.99 -2.41 -43.04
C LYS A 375 70.25 -1.56 -42.87
N ASN A 376 70.56 -1.14 -41.64
CA ASN A 376 71.79 -0.43 -41.33
C ASN A 376 73.04 -1.29 -41.54
N ALA A 377 72.98 -2.57 -41.17
CA ALA A 377 74.07 -3.52 -41.43
C ALA A 377 74.25 -3.77 -42.94
N GLU A 378 73.17 -3.94 -43.69
CA GLU A 378 73.18 -4.06 -45.16
C GLU A 378 73.84 -2.84 -45.81
N ASN A 379 73.45 -1.62 -45.42
CA ASN A 379 74.08 -0.39 -45.92
C ASN A 379 75.58 -0.37 -45.65
N LYS A 380 76.00 -0.81 -44.45
CA LYS A 380 77.42 -0.88 -44.08
C LYS A 380 78.19 -1.94 -44.88
N ILE A 381 77.54 -3.06 -45.21
CA ILE A 381 78.12 -4.08 -46.10
C ILE A 381 78.30 -3.51 -47.50
N ILE A 382 77.33 -2.74 -48.02
CA ILE A 382 77.44 -2.06 -49.32
C ILE A 382 78.63 -1.10 -49.30
N GLU A 383 78.74 -0.21 -48.30
CA GLU A 383 79.88 0.71 -48.16
C GLU A 383 81.23 -0.03 -48.10
N LEU A 384 81.29 -1.13 -47.33
CA LEU A 384 82.51 -1.94 -47.25
C LEU A 384 82.81 -2.66 -48.57
N SER A 385 81.80 -3.10 -49.31
CA SER A 385 81.96 -3.73 -50.63
C SER A 385 82.49 -2.73 -51.65
N GLU A 386 81.98 -1.50 -51.66
CA GLU A 386 82.53 -0.41 -52.47
C GLU A 386 83.98 -0.10 -52.08
N ARG A 387 84.29 -0.13 -50.78
CA ARG A 387 85.67 0.04 -50.29
C ARG A 387 86.59 -1.08 -50.75
N ILE A 388 86.13 -2.33 -50.71
CA ILE A 388 86.86 -3.49 -51.22
C ILE A 388 87.10 -3.34 -52.72
N GLU A 389 86.11 -2.93 -53.50
CA GLU A 389 86.28 -2.71 -54.95
C GLU A 389 87.34 -1.63 -55.26
N ILE A 390 87.39 -0.55 -54.46
CA ILE A 390 88.45 0.46 -54.55
C ILE A 390 89.81 -0.15 -54.24
N VAL A 391 89.92 -0.90 -53.15
CA VAL A 391 91.18 -1.56 -52.75
C VAL A 391 91.60 -2.63 -53.77
N GLU A 392 90.67 -3.33 -54.41
CA GLU A 392 90.95 -4.28 -55.49
C GLU A 392 91.50 -3.56 -56.73
N LYS A 393 90.94 -2.39 -57.09
CA LYS A 393 91.51 -1.53 -58.14
C LYS A 393 92.91 -1.04 -57.78
N GLU A 394 93.12 -0.62 -56.54
CA GLU A 394 94.45 -0.24 -56.04
C GLU A 394 95.43 -1.43 -56.09
N ASN A 395 95.00 -2.63 -55.69
CA ASN A 395 95.80 -3.86 -55.77
C ASN A 395 96.09 -4.29 -57.21
N SER A 396 95.17 -4.08 -58.16
CA SER A 396 95.44 -4.30 -59.59
C SER A 396 96.56 -3.39 -60.07
N ILE A 397 96.54 -2.11 -59.67
CA ILE A 397 97.61 -1.16 -60.00
C ILE A 397 98.93 -1.58 -59.35
N ILE A 398 98.90 -2.03 -58.08
CA ILE A 398 100.09 -2.56 -57.40
C ILE A 398 100.61 -3.80 -58.12
N SER A 399 99.75 -4.73 -58.51
CA SER A 399 100.12 -5.93 -59.27
C SER A 399 100.76 -5.58 -60.63
N ASP A 400 100.22 -4.59 -61.35
CA ASP A 400 100.80 -4.11 -62.60
C ASP A 400 102.18 -3.46 -62.40
N LEU A 401 102.34 -2.71 -61.29
CA LEU A 401 103.64 -2.17 -60.88
C LEU A 401 104.62 -3.28 -60.47
N GLN A 402 104.14 -4.31 -59.78
CA GLN A 402 104.94 -5.48 -59.40
C GLN A 402 105.41 -6.25 -60.64
N ALA A 403 104.54 -6.45 -61.63
CA ALA A 403 104.90 -7.05 -62.90
C ALA A 403 105.93 -6.21 -63.68
N GLN A 404 105.88 -4.87 -63.57
CA GLN A 404 106.95 -4.01 -64.10
C GLN A 404 108.26 -4.18 -63.33
N VAL A 405 108.22 -4.27 -62.00
CA VAL A 405 109.40 -4.55 -61.17
C VAL A 405 110.01 -5.90 -61.54
N ASP A 406 109.22 -6.97 -61.64
CA ASP A 406 109.68 -8.30 -62.07
C ASP A 406 110.32 -8.27 -63.46
N LYS A 407 109.77 -7.47 -64.38
CA LYS A 407 110.35 -7.26 -65.71
C LYS A 407 111.68 -6.54 -65.65
N PHE A 408 111.82 -5.53 -64.81
CA PHE A 408 113.10 -4.85 -64.58
C PHE A 408 114.10 -5.73 -63.84
N GLU A 409 113.67 -6.55 -62.88
CA GLU A 409 114.50 -7.55 -62.21
C GLU A 409 114.99 -8.63 -63.19
N ALA A 410 114.14 -9.08 -64.13
CA ALA A 410 114.55 -9.97 -65.21
C ALA A 410 115.60 -9.33 -66.13
N GLU A 411 115.43 -8.04 -66.46
CA GLU A 411 116.42 -7.29 -67.25
C GLU A 411 117.76 -7.14 -66.48
N VAL A 412 117.71 -6.95 -65.17
CA VAL A 412 118.89 -6.94 -64.28
C VAL A 412 119.51 -8.34 -64.19
N ALA A 413 118.70 -9.39 -64.10
CA ALA A 413 119.17 -10.78 -64.07
C ALA A 413 119.88 -11.17 -65.37
N ASP A 414 119.39 -10.73 -66.52
CA ASP A 414 120.03 -10.95 -67.81
C ASP A 414 121.30 -10.11 -67.98
N LYS A 415 121.33 -8.86 -67.48
CA LYS A 415 122.58 -8.08 -67.36
C LYS A 415 123.58 -8.74 -66.40
N ASN A 416 123.12 -9.36 -65.32
CA ASN A 416 123.96 -10.14 -64.39
C ASN A 416 124.48 -11.45 -65.00
N LYS A 417 123.72 -12.11 -65.89
CA LYS A 417 124.22 -13.23 -66.71
C LYS A 417 125.30 -12.76 -67.69
N ALA A 418 125.12 -11.59 -68.32
CA ALA A 418 126.15 -10.98 -69.17
C ALA A 418 127.43 -10.65 -68.37
N ILE A 419 127.28 -10.16 -67.13
CA ILE A 419 128.40 -9.92 -66.20
C ILE A 419 129.07 -11.25 -65.79
N LYS A 420 128.32 -12.34 -65.57
CA LYS A 420 128.88 -13.67 -65.31
C LYS A 420 129.69 -14.19 -66.50
N ILE A 421 129.23 -13.99 -67.73
CA ILE A 421 129.96 -14.41 -68.94
C ILE A 421 131.24 -13.57 -69.13
N LEU A 422 131.19 -12.27 -68.82
CA LEU A 422 132.38 -11.41 -68.79
C LEU A 422 133.36 -11.82 -67.69
N ASN A 423 132.87 -12.18 -66.50
CA ASN A 423 133.70 -12.67 -65.40
C ASN A 423 134.28 -14.08 -65.66
N GLN A 424 133.59 -14.95 -66.41
CA GLN A 424 134.12 -16.24 -66.84
C GLN A 424 135.27 -16.07 -67.84
N ARG A 425 135.15 -15.13 -68.79
CA ARG A 425 136.27 -14.72 -69.66
C ARG A 425 137.47 -14.17 -68.88
N LEU A 426 137.20 -13.44 -67.79
CA LEU A 426 138.21 -12.91 -66.87
C LEU A 426 138.89 -14.01 -66.03
N PHE A 427 138.13 -15.04 -65.66
CA PHE A 427 138.61 -16.21 -64.92
C PHE A 427 139.55 -17.08 -65.75
N ASP A 428 139.26 -17.28 -67.04
CA ASP A 428 140.08 -18.12 -67.91
C ASP A 428 141.44 -17.47 -68.23
N VAL A 429 141.50 -16.13 -68.33
CA VAL A 429 142.76 -15.35 -68.43
C VAL A 429 143.56 -15.41 -67.12
N LYS A 430 142.88 -15.43 -65.96
CA LYS A 430 143.52 -15.64 -64.65
C LYS A 430 144.12 -17.04 -64.49
N LYS A 431 143.55 -18.04 -65.17
CA LYS A 431 144.05 -19.42 -65.14
C LYS A 431 145.29 -19.62 -66.02
N THR A 432 145.50 -18.76 -67.00
CA THR A 432 146.72 -18.69 -67.83
C THR A 432 147.90 -18.01 -67.09
N LEU A 433 147.72 -17.53 -65.86
CA LEU A 433 148.70 -16.69 -65.14
C LEU A 433 149.12 -17.21 -63.76
N ASN A 434 148.62 -18.36 -63.27
CA ASN A 434 148.96 -18.88 -61.93
C ASN A 434 149.43 -20.34 -61.98
N GLU A 435 150.44 -20.59 -62.80
CA GLU A 435 151.14 -21.88 -62.93
C GLU A 435 152.37 -22.00 -62.00
N GLU A 436 152.71 -20.99 -61.17
CA GLU A 436 153.95 -21.00 -60.39
C GLU A 436 153.76 -20.64 -58.90
N ILE A 437 153.92 -21.68 -58.07
CA ILE A 437 154.48 -21.66 -56.70
C ILE A 437 153.60 -21.11 -55.56
N LYS A 438 153.09 -22.10 -54.80
CA LYS A 438 152.80 -22.05 -53.35
C LYS A 438 154.03 -21.60 -52.54
N ASN A 439 153.87 -20.66 -51.59
CA ASN A 439 154.19 -20.84 -50.14
C ASN A 439 154.12 -19.55 -49.28
N LYS A 440 153.24 -19.59 -48.26
CA LYS A 440 153.35 -19.20 -46.82
C LYS A 440 153.70 -17.75 -46.36
N SER A 441 152.77 -17.16 -45.58
CA SER A 441 152.91 -16.36 -44.32
C SER A 441 151.82 -15.24 -44.23
N ILE A 442 150.76 -15.35 -43.40
CA ILE A 442 150.50 -14.85 -42.00
C ILE A 442 149.94 -13.39 -41.88
N GLY A 443 148.81 -13.27 -41.14
CA GLY A 443 148.26 -12.07 -40.45
C GLY A 443 147.13 -11.34 -41.21
N SER A 444 145.96 -10.94 -40.68
CA SER A 444 145.46 -10.72 -39.31
C SER A 444 143.92 -10.50 -39.34
N THR A 445 143.18 -11.00 -38.31
CA THR A 445 141.95 -10.46 -37.63
C THR A 445 140.73 -9.98 -38.45
N GLY A 446 139.46 -10.21 -38.13
CA GLY A 446 138.78 -10.71 -36.93
C GLY A 446 137.34 -10.14 -36.87
N SER A 447 136.36 -11.02 -36.64
CA SER A 447 135.08 -10.88 -35.91
C SER A 447 134.22 -9.61 -36.00
N MET A 448 132.99 -9.74 -36.54
CA MET A 448 131.86 -8.82 -36.37
C MET A 448 130.83 -9.44 -35.41
N THR A 449 130.72 -8.93 -34.18
CA THR A 449 129.55 -9.19 -33.32
C THR A 449 129.14 -7.98 -32.48
N SER A 450 127.84 -7.68 -32.56
CA SER A 450 126.93 -7.38 -31.44
C SER A 450 126.65 -5.93 -30.99
N LYS A 451 125.33 -5.71 -30.84
CA LYS A 451 124.56 -4.86 -29.90
C LYS A 451 124.39 -3.38 -30.28
N MET A 452 123.17 -2.93 -30.64
CA MET A 452 121.99 -2.61 -29.80
C MET A 452 122.27 -1.43 -28.84
N PRO A 453 121.29 -0.54 -28.54
CA PRO A 453 120.38 -0.79 -27.40
C PRO A 453 118.97 -0.18 -27.69
N ALA A 454 117.87 -0.31 -26.94
CA ALA A 454 117.53 -0.92 -25.66
C ALA A 454 116.04 -0.64 -25.32
N ILE A 455 115.45 -1.52 -24.49
CA ILE A 455 114.52 -1.21 -23.36
C ILE A 455 113.06 -0.89 -23.73
N LEU A 456 111.97 -1.47 -23.19
CA LEU A 456 111.56 -2.50 -22.17
C LEU A 456 110.06 -2.81 -22.52
N VAL A 457 109.53 -4.03 -22.69
CA VAL A 457 109.04 -5.04 -21.70
C VAL A 457 108.01 -4.46 -20.69
N PRO A 458 106.98 -5.16 -20.12
CA PRO A 458 106.36 -6.51 -20.31
C PRO A 458 104.77 -6.54 -20.36
N VAL A 459 104.06 -7.54 -20.94
CA VAL A 459 103.51 -8.86 -20.43
C VAL A 459 102.10 -8.84 -19.77
N ASN A 460 101.21 -9.68 -20.33
CA ASN A 460 100.09 -10.48 -19.74
C ASN A 460 98.83 -9.78 -19.14
N VAL A 461 97.63 -10.36 -19.02
CA VAL A 461 96.95 -11.63 -19.39
C VAL A 461 95.45 -11.46 -19.02
N ASP A 462 94.57 -12.16 -19.74
CA ASP A 462 93.22 -12.65 -19.40
C ASP A 462 91.97 -11.77 -19.22
N ASN A 463 90.92 -12.24 -19.95
CA ASN A 463 89.55 -12.54 -19.50
C ASN A 463 88.46 -11.46 -19.35
N ASN A 464 87.49 -11.60 -20.27
CA ASN A 464 86.06 -11.86 -20.02
C ASN A 464 85.05 -10.69 -19.95
N SER A 465 83.98 -10.89 -20.74
CA SER A 465 82.56 -10.62 -20.47
C SER A 465 82.02 -9.17 -20.35
N ASN A 466 81.08 -8.92 -21.26
CA ASN A 466 79.81 -8.19 -21.12
C ASN A 466 79.78 -6.69 -20.76
N HIS A 467 79.16 -5.98 -21.72
CA HIS A 467 78.59 -4.65 -21.59
C HIS A 467 77.43 -4.59 -20.61
N GLN A 468 77.38 -3.53 -19.80
CA GLN A 468 76.13 -2.97 -19.33
C GLN A 468 76.21 -1.45 -19.06
N THR A 469 75.11 -0.81 -19.44
CA THR A 469 74.50 0.42 -18.89
C THR A 469 74.95 1.80 -19.37
N MET A 470 73.94 2.52 -19.87
CA MET A 470 73.88 3.94 -20.17
C MET A 470 73.32 4.74 -18.97
N PRO A 471 73.48 6.08 -18.93
CA PRO A 471 72.96 6.92 -17.86
C PRO A 471 71.70 7.75 -18.23
N PHE A 472 70.92 8.04 -17.17
CA PHE A 472 70.13 9.26 -16.87
C PHE A 472 68.78 9.60 -17.59
N ASN A 473 67.71 9.40 -16.79
CA ASN A 473 66.66 10.34 -16.33
C ASN A 473 65.72 11.10 -17.31
N LEU A 474 64.38 10.95 -17.12
CA LEU A 474 63.50 11.87 -16.35
C LEU A 474 61.98 11.62 -16.62
N LYS A 475 61.18 11.80 -15.56
CA LYS A 475 59.86 12.52 -15.45
C LYS A 475 58.52 11.78 -15.21
N LYS A 476 57.74 12.46 -14.33
CA LYS A 476 56.28 12.47 -14.00
C LYS A 476 55.81 11.42 -12.97
N ASN A 477 55.22 11.72 -11.80
CA ASN A 477 54.23 12.68 -11.26
C ASN A 477 52.79 12.11 -11.16
N SER A 478 52.24 12.23 -9.93
CA SER A 478 50.83 12.33 -9.47
C SER A 478 49.85 11.14 -9.53
N ASN A 479 49.41 10.67 -8.34
CA ASN A 479 48.04 10.80 -7.76
C ASN A 479 47.47 9.55 -7.03
N SER A 480 47.07 9.73 -5.76
CA SER A 480 45.82 9.28 -5.07
C SER A 480 46.06 9.33 -3.54
N ILE A 481 45.41 10.15 -2.71
CA ILE A 481 44.02 10.19 -2.18
C ILE A 481 43.55 8.91 -1.48
N SER A 482 43.50 8.95 -0.15
CA SER A 482 42.52 8.39 0.82
C SER A 482 43.13 8.58 2.23
N GLU A 483 42.51 9.12 3.27
CA GLU A 483 41.15 8.97 3.80
C GLU A 483 40.73 10.22 4.63
N PRO A 484 39.42 10.47 4.76
CA PRO A 484 38.85 10.82 6.05
C PRO A 484 37.82 9.78 6.52
N ILE A 485 37.76 9.67 7.83
CA ILE A 485 36.93 8.79 8.68
C ILE A 485 35.45 8.81 8.26
N VAL A 486 34.93 7.62 7.92
CA VAL A 486 33.50 7.34 7.75
C VAL A 486 32.92 6.87 9.09
N PHE A 487 32.38 7.80 9.87
CA PHE A 487 31.20 7.54 10.69
C PHE A 487 30.06 8.19 9.90
N ASP A 488 29.14 7.47 9.26
CA ASP A 488 27.86 7.09 9.89
C ASP A 488 27.03 6.07 9.06
N CYS A 489 27.64 5.32 8.13
CA CYS A 489 26.86 4.50 7.18
C CYS A 489 26.30 3.19 7.78
N VAL A 490 26.91 2.66 8.84
CA VAL A 490 26.52 1.36 9.42
C VAL A 490 25.19 1.46 10.20
N LYS A 491 24.84 2.64 10.73
CA LYS A 491 23.61 2.84 11.50
C LYS A 491 22.35 2.79 10.65
N PHE A 492 22.39 3.29 9.41
CA PHE A 492 21.19 3.37 8.56
C PHE A 492 20.75 2.03 7.95
N SER A 493 21.69 1.13 7.63
CA SER A 493 21.33 -0.21 7.14
C SER A 493 20.68 -1.06 8.24
N TYR A 494 21.15 -0.94 9.49
CA TYR A 494 20.53 -1.60 10.63
C TYR A 494 19.18 -0.94 10.98
N LEU A 495 19.11 0.40 10.97
CA LEU A 495 17.88 1.14 11.21
C LEU A 495 16.80 0.83 10.16
N LYS A 496 17.17 0.76 8.88
CA LYS A 496 16.27 0.35 7.79
C LYS A 496 15.76 -1.06 8.01
N HIS A 497 16.62 -2.00 8.40
CA HIS A 497 16.22 -3.39 8.64
C HIS A 497 15.34 -3.54 9.89
N VAL A 498 15.63 -2.78 10.96
CA VAL A 498 14.84 -2.78 12.19
C VAL A 498 13.48 -2.10 11.98
N ILE A 499 13.41 -0.97 11.29
CA ILE A 499 12.14 -0.31 10.91
C ILE A 499 11.33 -1.19 9.97
N PHE A 500 11.98 -1.81 8.97
CA PHE A 500 11.31 -2.71 8.04
C PHE A 500 10.74 -3.93 8.77
N LYS A 501 11.50 -4.54 9.69
CA LYS A 501 11.03 -5.67 10.53
C LYS A 501 9.96 -5.25 11.55
N PHE A 502 10.00 -4.01 12.04
CA PHE A 502 8.99 -3.43 12.93
C PHE A 502 7.66 -3.17 12.20
N LEU A 503 7.71 -2.69 10.95
CA LEU A 503 6.53 -2.46 10.11
C LEU A 503 5.94 -3.75 9.53
N THR A 504 6.72 -4.83 9.46
CA THR A 504 6.31 -6.10 8.85
C THR A 504 6.07 -7.25 9.83
N THR A 505 6.50 -7.16 11.10
CA THR A 505 6.30 -8.22 12.11
C THR A 505 5.73 -7.70 13.44
N GLU A 506 4.80 -8.46 14.03
CA GLU A 506 3.98 -8.11 15.21
C GLU A 506 4.73 -8.08 16.56
N SER A 507 5.80 -7.32 16.67
CA SER A 507 6.88 -7.64 17.62
C SER A 507 7.14 -6.54 18.67
N LYS A 508 6.48 -6.63 19.84
CA LYS A 508 6.75 -5.74 21.01
C LYS A 508 8.22 -5.73 21.46
N HIS A 509 8.96 -6.81 21.19
CA HIS A 509 10.36 -6.97 21.55
C HIS A 509 11.32 -6.05 20.77
N LEU A 510 10.86 -5.38 19.70
CA LEU A 510 11.65 -4.44 18.92
C LEU A 510 11.52 -2.98 19.40
N ILE A 511 10.62 -2.67 20.34
CA ILE A 511 10.35 -1.30 20.82
C ILE A 511 11.59 -0.70 21.50
N LYS A 512 12.21 -1.43 22.44
CA LYS A 512 13.43 -0.97 23.15
C LYS A 512 14.65 -0.77 22.23
N PRO A 513 14.97 -1.71 21.32
CA PRO A 513 16.02 -1.50 20.32
C PRO A 513 15.76 -0.28 19.42
N VAL A 514 14.53 -0.07 18.96
CA VAL A 514 14.15 1.08 18.12
C VAL A 514 14.27 2.39 18.91
N SER A 515 13.78 2.42 20.14
CA SER A 515 13.87 3.57 21.06
C SER A 515 15.33 3.98 21.31
N THR A 516 16.20 2.99 21.53
CA THR A 516 17.64 3.23 21.75
C THR A 516 18.37 3.68 20.47
N LEU A 517 17.98 3.16 19.30
CA LEU A 517 18.64 3.49 18.03
C LEU A 517 18.23 4.87 17.48
N LEU A 518 17.00 5.29 17.77
CA LEU A 518 16.41 6.56 17.32
C LEU A 518 16.42 7.65 18.40
N TYR A 519 16.93 7.35 19.60
CA TYR A 519 16.92 8.26 20.76
C TYR A 519 15.50 8.79 21.07
N LEU A 520 14.52 7.90 21.08
CA LEU A 520 13.15 8.27 21.43
C LEU A 520 13.06 8.55 22.95
N ASN A 521 12.23 9.52 23.32
CA ASN A 521 11.97 9.80 24.73
C ASN A 521 10.95 8.78 25.31
N ASP A 522 10.93 8.60 26.63
CA ASP A 522 10.03 7.66 27.32
C ASP A 522 8.54 7.84 26.94
N THR A 523 8.14 9.07 26.60
CA THR A 523 6.78 9.39 26.13
C THR A 523 6.49 8.88 24.73
N GLU A 524 7.48 8.91 23.85
CA GLU A 524 7.38 8.46 22.46
C GLU A 524 7.44 6.93 22.39
N GLU A 525 8.28 6.29 23.22
CA GLU A 525 8.33 4.83 23.36
C GLU A 525 6.98 4.27 23.85
N LYS A 526 6.37 4.91 24.85
CA LYS A 526 5.04 4.54 25.36
C LYS A 526 3.93 4.73 24.33
N LEU A 527 4.04 5.75 23.49
CA LEU A 527 3.08 5.99 22.41
C LEU A 527 3.18 4.91 21.32
N LEU A 528 4.40 4.49 20.98
CA LEU A 528 4.65 3.38 20.05
C LEU A 528 4.09 2.05 20.58
N GLU A 529 4.20 1.81 21.89
CA GLU A 529 3.60 0.63 22.53
C GLU A 529 2.06 0.66 22.47
N GLU A 530 1.45 1.81 22.73
CA GLU A 530 -0.01 1.99 22.69
C GLU A 530 -0.58 1.87 21.27
N VAL A 531 0.12 2.38 20.25
CA VAL A 531 -0.26 2.25 18.83
C VAL A 531 -0.18 0.80 18.37
N LEU A 532 0.84 0.05 18.80
CA LEU A 532 0.95 -1.38 18.49
C LEU A 532 -0.15 -2.20 19.18
N ASP A 533 -0.50 -1.88 20.42
CA ASP A 533 -1.60 -2.54 21.14
C ASP A 533 -2.97 -2.22 20.56
N TYR A 534 -3.18 -0.98 20.11
CA TYR A 534 -4.37 -0.61 19.33
C TYR A 534 -4.46 -1.43 18.04
N ARG A 535 -3.36 -1.55 17.27
CA ARG A 535 -3.33 -2.34 16.03
C ARG A 535 -3.61 -3.83 16.24
N LYS A 536 -3.35 -4.37 17.44
CA LYS A 536 -3.63 -5.76 17.82
C LYS A 536 -5.03 -5.97 18.39
N SER A 537 -5.76 -4.90 18.68
CA SER A 537 -7.10 -4.96 19.28
C SER A 537 -8.16 -4.63 18.24
N TRP A 538 -9.06 -5.59 17.96
CA TRP A 538 -10.17 -5.40 17.01
C TRP A 538 -11.17 -4.30 17.45
N PHE A 539 -11.17 -3.92 18.73
CA PHE A 539 -12.10 -2.95 19.34
C PHE A 539 -11.42 -1.88 20.21
N GLY A 540 -10.12 -1.64 20.02
CA GLY A 540 -9.39 -0.63 20.80
C GLY A 540 -9.87 0.80 20.52
N LYS A 541 -9.72 1.71 21.48
CA LYS A 541 -9.83 3.17 21.23
C LYS A 541 -8.45 3.69 20.77
N PRO A 542 -8.38 4.59 19.78
CA PRO A 542 -7.10 5.13 19.33
C PRO A 542 -6.41 5.94 20.44
N PRO A 543 -5.07 5.90 20.52
CA PRO A 543 -4.30 6.64 21.53
C PRO A 543 -4.55 8.14 21.44
N SER A 544 -4.73 8.79 22.60
CA SER A 544 -5.29 10.15 22.72
C SER A 544 -4.43 11.26 22.10
N SER A 545 -3.16 11.00 21.76
CA SER A 545 -2.27 11.98 21.11
C SER A 545 -2.37 11.99 19.58
N MET A 546 -3.13 11.08 18.96
CA MET A 546 -3.27 11.01 17.50
C MET A 546 -4.29 12.02 16.94
N SER A 547 -4.88 12.84 17.81
CA SER A 547 -5.76 13.97 17.48
C SER A 547 -4.94 15.26 17.37
N MET A 548 -4.21 15.46 16.26
CA MET A 548 -4.14 16.73 15.51
C MET A 548 -2.97 16.77 14.50
N SER A 549 -3.33 17.12 13.26
CA SER A 549 -2.71 18.21 12.50
C SER A 549 -1.21 18.12 12.20
N ALA A 550 -0.86 17.51 11.06
CA ALA A 550 0.07 18.06 10.06
C ALA A 550 0.38 16.98 9.00
N LEU A 551 -0.41 16.97 7.93
CA LEU A 551 0.04 16.75 6.56
C LEU A 551 -0.74 17.70 5.66
#